data_AF-A0A814KMY1-F1
#
_entry.id   AF-A0A814KMY1-F1
#
_cell.length_a   1.000
_cell.length_b   1.000
_cell.length_c   1.000
_cell.angle_alpha   90.00
_cell.angle_beta   90.00
_cell.angle_gamma   90.00
#
_symmetry.space_group_name_H-M   'P 1'
#
loop_
_entity.id
_entity.type
_entity.pdbx_description
1 polymer ?
#
loop_
_entity_poly.entity_id
_entity_poly.type
_entity_poly.pdbx_seq_one_letter_code
_entity_poly.pdbx_strand_id
1 'polypeptide(L)'
;MRKARYLLDRDLKDKFTAQSIDEHAIDLNLTSPSLYLKEGVTHINPRSVSEPFWEEYSDENIKNAETQRLNAVQLRNIIDGILKKLVADLKQAVEKTRRSFDRRIYESKQAKQTLENQLRDVHLLIDQLEESIKNTEKAIRDKEQYLKLAHTRLDIRHKRPNVELVYDAPQKRLIEEIREIECEIQRLQERLDESHVRLRNLDRDKLILEKDIETKTNTIFVDEVECHEGLRKSISIEDW
;
A
#
# COMPACT_ATOMS: atom_id res chain seq x y z
N MET A 1 -32.09 31.39 -15.46
CA MET A 1 -31.73 32.78 -15.07
C MET A 1 -31.67 33.79 -16.21
N ARG A 2 -30.88 33.61 -17.30
CA ARG A 2 -30.74 34.63 -18.37
C ARG A 2 -32.09 35.07 -18.98
N LYS A 3 -32.97 34.11 -19.27
CA LYS A 3 -34.33 34.37 -19.79
C LYS A 3 -35.20 35.16 -18.80
N ALA A 4 -35.24 34.77 -17.52
CA ALA A 4 -36.03 35.45 -16.50
C ALA A 4 -35.55 36.90 -16.26
N ARG A 5 -34.23 37.11 -16.21
CA ARG A 5 -33.64 38.45 -16.15
C ARG A 5 -34.02 39.29 -17.37
N TYR A 6 -33.87 38.74 -18.58
CA TYR A 6 -34.24 39.44 -19.81
C TYR A 6 -35.71 39.87 -19.82
N LEU A 7 -36.62 39.02 -19.36
CA LEU A 7 -38.05 39.32 -19.28
C LEU A 7 -38.35 40.43 -18.28
N LEU A 8 -37.72 40.42 -17.10
CA LEU A 8 -37.83 41.50 -16.11
C LEU A 8 -37.24 42.81 -16.63
N ASP A 9 -36.05 42.79 -17.22
CA ASP A 9 -35.38 43.98 -17.76
C ASP A 9 -36.25 44.62 -18.87
N ARG A 10 -36.91 43.80 -19.69
CA ARG A 10 -37.85 44.26 -20.72
C ARG A 10 -39.13 44.83 -20.11
N ASP A 11 -39.79 44.09 -19.23
CA ASP A 11 -41.02 44.54 -18.56
C ASP A 11 -40.80 45.87 -17.81
N LEU A 12 -39.68 46.00 -17.11
CA LEU A 12 -39.28 47.22 -16.43
C LEU A 12 -39.07 48.38 -17.42
N LYS A 13 -38.39 48.14 -18.54
CA LYS A 13 -38.17 49.16 -19.58
C LYS A 13 -39.49 49.62 -20.21
N ASP A 14 -40.40 48.68 -20.50
CA ASP A 14 -41.70 48.99 -21.08
C ASP A 14 -42.53 49.85 -20.10
N LYS A 15 -42.50 49.54 -18.79
CA LYS A 15 -43.14 50.33 -17.73
C LYS A 15 -42.56 51.74 -17.60
N PHE A 16 -41.23 51.90 -17.60
CA PHE A 16 -40.61 53.22 -17.58
C PHE A 16 -40.97 54.06 -18.80
N THR A 17 -41.05 53.41 -19.97
CA THR A 17 -41.48 54.08 -21.20
C THR A 17 -42.93 54.54 -21.10
N ALA A 18 -43.83 53.68 -20.59
CA ALA A 18 -45.22 54.04 -20.34
C ALA A 18 -45.36 55.19 -19.34
N GLN A 19 -44.66 55.13 -18.21
CA GLN A 19 -44.65 56.19 -17.20
C GLN A 19 -44.19 57.53 -17.79
N SER A 20 -43.11 57.55 -18.58
CA SER A 20 -42.62 58.78 -19.21
C SER A 20 -43.63 59.38 -20.19
N ILE A 21 -44.40 58.54 -20.90
CA ILE A 21 -45.50 58.99 -21.76
C ILE A 21 -46.62 59.61 -20.92
N ASP A 22 -46.99 58.97 -19.80
CA ASP A 22 -48.05 59.45 -18.91
C ASP A 22 -47.66 60.76 -18.21
N GLU A 23 -46.42 60.88 -17.72
CA GLU A 23 -45.86 62.12 -17.16
C GLU A 23 -45.91 63.27 -18.16
N HIS A 24 -45.46 63.02 -19.40
CA HIS A 24 -45.55 64.02 -20.45
C HIS A 24 -47.00 64.43 -20.76
N ALA A 25 -47.94 63.48 -20.76
CA ALA A 25 -49.34 63.76 -20.99
C ALA A 25 -49.97 64.59 -19.86
N ILE A 26 -49.58 64.34 -18.61
CA ILE A 26 -50.00 65.10 -17.42
C ILE A 26 -49.49 66.55 -17.48
N ASP A 27 -48.28 66.77 -17.99
CA ASP A 27 -47.66 68.10 -18.10
C ASP A 27 -48.30 69.00 -19.17
N LEU A 28 -49.14 68.45 -20.07
CA LEU A 28 -49.82 69.23 -21.10
C LEU A 28 -50.92 70.11 -20.49
N ASN A 29 -50.97 71.36 -20.92
CA ASN A 29 -52.01 72.32 -20.56
C ASN A 29 -52.62 72.98 -21.81
N LEU A 30 -53.67 73.78 -21.65
CA LEU A 30 -54.42 74.41 -22.76
C LEU A 30 -53.56 75.32 -23.66
N THR A 31 -52.39 75.74 -23.21
CA THR A 31 -51.46 76.59 -23.97
C THR A 31 -50.31 75.81 -24.59
N SER A 32 -50.26 74.50 -24.42
CA SER A 32 -49.22 73.64 -25.01
C SER A 32 -49.28 73.69 -26.55
N PRO A 33 -48.16 73.96 -27.25
CA PRO A 33 -48.13 74.12 -28.70
C PRO A 33 -48.35 72.82 -29.48
N SER A 34 -48.34 71.67 -28.80
CA SER A 34 -48.51 70.32 -29.36
C SER A 34 -49.96 69.81 -29.31
N LEU A 35 -50.95 70.65 -28.98
CA LEU A 35 -52.36 70.25 -28.97
C LEU A 35 -52.93 70.16 -30.39
N TYR A 36 -53.58 69.04 -30.72
CA TYR A 36 -54.27 68.84 -32.00
C TYR A 36 -55.44 67.86 -31.84
N LEU A 37 -56.41 67.92 -32.76
CA LEU A 37 -57.51 66.97 -32.84
C LEU A 37 -57.08 65.76 -33.69
N LYS A 38 -57.21 64.56 -33.12
CA LYS A 38 -56.92 63.30 -33.81
C LYS A 38 -58.21 62.49 -33.98
N GLU A 39 -58.58 62.20 -35.21
CA GLU A 39 -59.76 61.36 -35.50
C GLU A 39 -59.53 59.90 -35.08
N GLY A 40 -60.59 59.23 -34.60
CA GLY A 40 -60.57 57.80 -34.27
C GLY A 40 -59.92 57.42 -32.94
N VAL A 41 -59.50 58.37 -32.09
CA VAL A 41 -58.88 58.09 -30.77
C VAL A 41 -59.84 57.50 -29.73
N THR A 42 -61.15 57.58 -29.98
CA THR A 42 -62.20 57.04 -29.09
C THR A 42 -62.42 55.54 -29.23
N HIS A 43 -61.81 54.89 -30.23
CA HIS A 43 -61.84 53.44 -30.40
C HIS A 43 -60.75 52.76 -29.56
N ILE A 44 -61.11 51.67 -28.88
CA ILE A 44 -60.15 50.82 -28.18
C ILE A 44 -59.20 50.20 -29.21
N ASN A 45 -57.90 50.33 -28.99
CA ASN A 45 -56.91 49.67 -29.83
C ASN A 45 -57.03 48.14 -29.67
N PRO A 46 -57.18 47.36 -30.75
CA PRO A 46 -57.29 45.89 -30.67
C PRO A 46 -56.07 45.19 -30.05
N ARG A 47 -54.92 45.88 -29.93
CA ARG A 47 -53.71 45.38 -29.26
C ARG A 47 -53.66 45.69 -27.77
N SER A 48 -54.61 46.44 -27.23
CA SER A 48 -54.67 46.76 -25.80
C SER A 48 -54.96 45.50 -24.99
N VAL A 49 -54.30 45.39 -23.84
CA VAL A 49 -54.56 44.36 -22.84
C VAL A 49 -55.44 44.92 -21.72
N SER A 50 -56.12 44.04 -20.99
CA SER A 50 -56.86 44.44 -19.79
C SER A 50 -55.90 44.72 -18.64
N GLU A 51 -56.30 45.59 -17.70
CA GLU A 51 -55.54 45.89 -16.48
C GLU A 51 -55.20 44.63 -15.67
N PRO A 52 -56.13 43.68 -15.42
CA PRO A 52 -55.78 42.43 -14.72
C PRO A 52 -54.73 41.60 -15.46
N PHE A 53 -54.73 41.61 -16.79
CA PHE A 53 -53.74 40.87 -17.58
C PHE A 53 -52.36 41.52 -17.51
N TRP A 54 -52.28 42.85 -17.49
CA TRP A 54 -51.02 43.58 -17.32
C TRP A 54 -50.39 43.33 -15.93
N GLU A 55 -51.22 43.30 -14.90
CA GLU A 55 -50.80 42.96 -13.54
C GLU A 55 -50.32 41.51 -13.48
N GLU A 56 -51.11 40.56 -13.99
CA GLU A 56 -50.77 39.14 -14.03
C GLU A 56 -49.45 38.87 -14.80
N TYR A 57 -49.23 39.56 -15.92
CA TYR A 57 -48.00 39.44 -16.71
C TYR A 57 -46.75 39.82 -15.90
N SER A 58 -46.85 40.90 -15.12
CA SER A 58 -45.78 41.39 -14.25
C SER A 58 -45.52 40.41 -13.10
N ASP A 59 -46.60 39.98 -12.45
CA ASP A 59 -46.58 39.01 -11.37
C ASP A 59 -45.96 37.69 -11.78
N GLU A 60 -46.31 37.18 -12.97
CA GLU A 60 -45.76 35.93 -13.49
C GLU A 60 -44.24 36.05 -13.76
N ASN A 61 -43.79 37.17 -14.33
CA ASN A 61 -42.37 37.45 -14.54
C ASN A 61 -41.59 37.49 -13.21
N ILE A 62 -42.15 38.15 -12.19
CA ILE A 62 -41.55 38.24 -10.84
C ILE A 62 -41.52 36.85 -10.19
N LYS A 63 -42.64 36.12 -10.17
CA LYS A 63 -42.73 34.77 -9.61
C LYS A 63 -41.75 33.80 -10.27
N ASN A 64 -41.62 33.86 -11.59
CA ASN A 64 -40.67 33.03 -12.34
C ASN A 64 -39.22 33.39 -11.98
N ALA A 65 -38.87 34.68 -11.94
CA ALA A 65 -37.53 35.11 -11.56
C ALA A 65 -37.17 34.69 -10.13
N GLU A 66 -38.09 34.83 -9.18
CA GLU A 66 -37.89 34.41 -7.79
C GLU A 66 -37.73 32.89 -7.68
N THR A 67 -38.55 32.12 -8.39
CA THR A 67 -38.39 30.66 -8.47
C THR A 67 -37.01 30.27 -9.00
N GLN A 68 -36.53 30.93 -10.06
CA GLN A 68 -35.20 30.68 -10.62
C GLN A 68 -34.08 31.06 -9.63
N ARG A 69 -34.25 32.13 -8.85
CA ARG A 69 -33.32 32.55 -7.81
C ARG A 69 -33.25 31.51 -6.68
N LEU A 70 -34.39 31.07 -6.17
CA LEU A 70 -34.49 30.05 -5.12
C LEU A 70 -33.87 28.72 -5.57
N ASN A 71 -34.18 28.26 -6.79
CA ASN A 71 -33.58 27.05 -7.35
C ASN A 71 -32.04 27.16 -7.42
N ALA A 72 -31.50 28.32 -7.81
CA ALA A 72 -30.05 28.51 -7.85
C ALA A 72 -29.40 28.53 -6.47
N VAL A 73 -30.06 29.12 -5.46
CA VAL A 73 -29.59 29.07 -4.07
C VAL A 73 -29.57 27.63 -3.56
N GLN A 74 -30.64 26.87 -3.80
CA GLN A 74 -30.70 25.46 -3.42
C GLN A 74 -29.60 24.63 -4.10
N LEU A 75 -29.39 24.82 -5.40
CA LEU A 75 -28.31 24.14 -6.13
C LEU A 75 -26.93 24.46 -5.57
N ARG A 76 -26.65 25.73 -5.24
CA ARG A 76 -25.38 26.12 -4.61
C ARG A 76 -25.20 25.46 -3.24
N ASN A 77 -26.24 25.44 -2.40
CA ASN A 77 -26.19 24.78 -1.11
C ASN A 77 -25.90 23.28 -1.22
N ILE A 78 -26.50 22.60 -2.22
CA ILE A 78 -26.25 21.19 -2.50
C ILE A 78 -24.79 20.99 -2.95
N ILE A 79 -24.30 21.83 -3.87
CA ILE A 79 -22.91 21.77 -4.35
C ILE A 79 -21.93 21.99 -3.21
N ASP A 80 -22.14 22.98 -2.35
CA ASP A 80 -21.28 23.25 -1.19
C ASP A 80 -21.27 22.06 -0.22
N GLY A 81 -22.43 21.41 -0.02
CA GLY A 81 -22.53 20.19 0.79
C GLY A 81 -21.73 19.03 0.18
N ILE A 82 -21.83 18.83 -1.13
CA ILE A 82 -21.08 17.79 -1.86
C ILE A 82 -19.57 18.06 -1.77
N LEU A 83 -19.13 19.30 -1.99
CA LEU A 83 -17.71 19.67 -1.94
C LEU A 83 -17.12 19.45 -0.53
N LYS A 84 -17.83 19.88 0.52
CA LYS A 84 -17.39 19.65 1.90
C LYS A 84 -17.26 18.16 2.22
N LYS A 85 -18.24 17.36 1.79
CA LYS A 85 -18.20 15.91 1.97
C LYS A 85 -17.04 15.28 1.21
N LEU A 86 -16.84 15.68 -0.05
CA LEU A 86 -15.75 15.18 -0.89
C LEU A 86 -14.38 15.45 -0.25
N VAL A 87 -14.15 16.67 0.25
CA VAL A 87 -12.89 17.02 0.94
C VAL A 87 -12.70 16.18 2.20
N ALA A 88 -13.76 15.98 3.00
CA ALA A 88 -13.69 15.12 4.19
C ALA A 88 -13.37 13.66 3.83
N ASP A 89 -14.04 13.11 2.82
CA ASP A 89 -13.84 11.74 2.34
C ASP A 89 -12.42 11.55 1.79
N LEU A 90 -11.88 12.53 1.05
CA LEU A 90 -10.50 12.52 0.55
C LEU A 90 -9.47 12.54 1.69
N LYS A 91 -9.65 13.42 2.69
CA LYS A 91 -8.77 13.47 3.86
C LYS A 91 -8.79 12.14 4.63
N GLN A 92 -9.97 11.56 4.81
CA GLN A 92 -10.11 10.25 5.46
C GLN A 92 -9.44 9.14 4.65
N ALA A 93 -9.59 9.13 3.32
CA ALA A 93 -8.98 8.14 2.45
C ALA A 93 -7.44 8.23 2.51
N VAL A 94 -6.88 9.43 2.43
CA VAL A 94 -5.42 9.62 2.54
C VAL A 94 -4.89 9.15 3.88
N GLU A 95 -5.53 9.52 4.98
CA GLU A 95 -5.11 9.11 6.32
C GLU A 95 -5.22 7.60 6.52
N LYS A 96 -6.32 6.98 6.07
CA LYS A 96 -6.52 5.52 6.15
C LYS A 96 -5.41 4.79 5.40
N THR A 97 -5.09 5.23 4.17
CA THR A 97 -4.03 4.59 3.40
C THR A 97 -2.65 4.88 3.99
N ARG A 98 -2.39 6.08 4.53
CA ARG A 98 -1.14 6.42 5.23
C ARG A 98 -0.88 5.44 6.38
N ARG A 99 -1.85 5.25 7.27
CA ARG A 99 -1.77 4.28 8.36
C ARG A 99 -1.55 2.84 7.87
N SER A 100 -2.17 2.48 6.74
CA SER A 100 -1.97 1.17 6.13
C SER A 100 -0.54 0.98 5.63
N PHE A 101 0.09 2.02 5.05
CA PHE A 101 1.49 2.00 4.66
C PHE A 101 2.40 1.89 5.89
N ASP A 102 2.20 2.75 6.90
CA ASP A 102 2.99 2.74 8.14
C ASP A 102 3.00 1.35 8.78
N ARG A 103 1.81 0.74 8.87
CA ARG A 103 1.64 -0.63 9.37
C ARG A 103 2.40 -1.65 8.52
N ARG A 104 2.25 -1.62 7.19
CA ARG A 104 2.90 -2.59 6.29
C ARG A 104 4.42 -2.47 6.29
N ILE A 105 4.94 -1.25 6.36
CA ILE A 105 6.38 -0.96 6.49
C ILE A 105 6.88 -1.52 7.82
N TYR A 106 6.17 -1.25 8.92
CA TYR A 106 6.51 -1.79 10.24
C TYR A 106 6.53 -3.32 10.25
N GLU A 107 5.46 -3.97 9.77
CA GLU A 107 5.36 -5.43 9.68
C GLU A 107 6.48 -6.02 8.79
N SER A 108 6.82 -5.36 7.69
CA SER A 108 7.91 -5.78 6.79
C SER A 108 9.29 -5.68 7.44
N LYS A 109 9.53 -4.60 8.21
CA LYS A 109 10.77 -4.43 9.00
C LYS A 109 10.89 -5.49 10.10
N GLN A 110 9.80 -5.79 10.80
CA GLN A 110 9.78 -6.87 11.81
C GLN A 110 10.05 -8.24 11.17
N ALA A 111 9.42 -8.54 10.03
CA ALA A 111 9.68 -9.78 9.30
C ALA A 111 11.14 -9.89 8.86
N LYS A 112 11.73 -8.81 8.32
CA LYS A 112 13.14 -8.76 7.96
C LYS A 112 14.04 -9.02 9.17
N GLN A 113 13.77 -8.38 10.31
CA GLN A 113 14.56 -8.57 11.53
C GLN A 113 14.53 -10.03 12.01
N THR A 114 13.37 -10.69 11.93
CA THR A 114 13.25 -12.12 12.26
C THR A 114 14.08 -12.99 11.33
N LEU A 115 14.07 -12.72 10.02
CA LEU A 115 14.90 -13.44 9.04
C LEU A 115 16.39 -13.23 9.31
N GLU A 116 16.82 -12.00 9.64
CA GLU A 116 18.21 -11.70 10.01
C GLU A 116 18.63 -12.42 11.30
N ASN A 117 17.73 -12.57 12.27
CA ASN A 117 17.98 -13.34 13.48
C ASN A 117 18.17 -14.83 13.14
N GLN A 118 17.27 -15.40 12.34
CA GLN A 118 17.38 -16.80 11.89
C GLN A 118 18.67 -17.04 11.10
N LEU A 119 19.07 -16.10 10.24
CA LEU A 119 20.33 -16.19 9.50
C LEU A 119 21.55 -16.19 10.44
N ARG A 120 21.51 -15.40 11.52
CA ARG A 120 22.58 -15.44 12.55
C ARG A 120 22.63 -16.78 13.27
N ASP A 121 21.47 -17.35 13.61
CA ASP A 121 21.40 -18.66 14.26
C ASP A 121 21.92 -19.77 13.34
N VAL A 122 21.58 -19.73 12.04
CA VAL A 122 22.09 -20.67 11.03
C VAL A 122 23.60 -20.57 10.89
N HIS A 123 24.18 -19.36 10.85
CA HIS A 123 25.63 -19.19 10.84
C HIS A 123 26.30 -19.83 12.06
N LEU A 124 25.77 -19.60 13.26
CA LEU A 124 26.29 -20.21 14.48
C LEU A 124 26.23 -21.75 14.43
N LEU A 125 25.13 -22.29 13.92
CA LEU A 125 24.96 -23.74 13.76
C LEU A 125 25.95 -24.33 12.75
N ILE A 126 26.21 -23.63 11.65
CA ILE A 126 27.22 -24.02 10.66
C ILE A 126 28.60 -24.09 11.33
N ASP A 127 29.02 -23.03 12.03
CA ASP A 127 30.32 -22.98 12.71
C ASP A 127 30.51 -24.13 13.70
N GLN A 128 29.49 -24.39 14.53
CA GLN A 128 29.47 -25.50 15.49
C GLN A 128 29.55 -26.87 14.80
N LEU A 129 28.84 -27.03 13.69
CA LEU A 129 28.82 -28.29 12.95
C LEU A 129 30.15 -28.55 12.24
N GLU A 130 30.78 -27.53 11.67
CA GLU A 130 32.12 -27.61 11.10
C GLU A 130 33.17 -28.01 12.15
N GLU A 131 33.09 -27.45 13.35
CA GLU A 131 33.96 -27.86 14.47
C GLU A 131 33.72 -29.33 14.86
N SER A 132 32.45 -29.74 14.96
CA SER A 132 32.09 -31.14 15.23
C SER A 132 32.61 -32.10 14.14
N ILE A 133 32.56 -31.70 12.87
CA ILE A 133 33.12 -32.46 11.73
C ILE A 133 34.63 -32.63 11.92
N LYS A 134 35.37 -31.53 12.14
CA LYS A 134 36.82 -31.57 12.37
C LYS A 134 37.21 -32.48 13.55
N ASN A 135 36.44 -32.42 14.63
CA ASN A 135 36.65 -33.26 15.81
C ASN A 135 36.37 -34.74 15.53
N THR A 136 35.32 -35.05 14.75
CA THR A 136 34.96 -36.43 14.36
C THR A 136 36.00 -37.03 13.42
N GLU A 137 36.47 -36.26 12.43
CA GLU A 137 37.56 -36.67 11.55
C GLU A 137 38.86 -36.96 12.32
N LYS A 138 39.18 -36.12 13.32
CA LYS A 138 40.32 -36.36 14.20
C LYS A 138 40.14 -37.66 15.00
N ALA A 139 38.97 -37.90 15.57
CA ALA A 139 38.68 -39.12 16.32
C ALA A 139 38.83 -40.38 15.44
N ILE A 140 38.38 -40.32 14.18
CA ILE A 140 38.58 -41.39 13.20
C ILE A 140 40.08 -41.64 12.99
N ARG A 141 40.86 -40.60 12.68
CA ARG A 141 42.32 -40.73 12.49
C ARG A 141 43.01 -41.32 13.71
N ASP A 142 42.63 -40.88 14.91
CA ASP A 142 43.20 -41.39 16.16
C ASP A 142 42.88 -42.88 16.33
N LYS A 143 41.62 -43.30 16.07
CA LYS A 143 41.20 -44.71 16.10
C LYS A 143 41.93 -45.56 15.06
N GLU A 144 42.16 -45.04 13.86
CA GLU A 144 42.96 -45.73 12.83
C GLU A 144 44.40 -45.99 13.28
N GLN A 145 45.01 -45.09 14.08
CA GLN A 145 46.34 -45.35 14.64
C GLN A 145 46.33 -46.51 15.64
N TYR A 146 45.31 -46.58 16.51
CA TYR A 146 45.14 -47.72 17.41
C TYR A 146 44.87 -49.02 16.66
N LEU A 147 44.07 -48.96 15.60
CA LEU A 147 43.80 -50.10 14.73
C LEU A 147 45.10 -50.63 14.09
N LYS A 148 45.92 -49.74 13.51
CA LYS A 148 47.23 -50.10 12.94
C LYS A 148 48.16 -50.75 13.97
N LEU A 149 48.17 -50.24 15.20
CA LEU A 149 48.96 -50.82 16.29
C LEU A 149 48.49 -52.23 16.64
N ALA A 150 47.18 -52.45 16.78
CA ALA A 150 46.59 -53.75 17.08
C ALA A 150 46.88 -54.76 15.95
N HIS A 151 46.69 -54.37 14.67
CA HIS A 151 47.06 -55.20 13.52
C HIS A 151 48.54 -55.58 13.52
N THR A 152 49.43 -54.61 13.75
CA THR A 152 50.88 -54.84 13.76
C THR A 152 51.28 -55.82 14.87
N ARG A 153 50.72 -55.65 16.07
CA ARG A 153 50.94 -56.59 17.20
C ARG A 153 50.45 -57.99 16.85
N LEU A 154 49.28 -58.11 16.22
CA LEU A 154 48.72 -59.38 15.82
C LEU A 154 49.56 -60.04 14.71
N ASP A 155 50.00 -59.30 13.69
CA ASP A 155 50.89 -59.78 12.62
C ASP A 155 52.22 -60.32 13.16
N ILE A 156 52.85 -59.62 14.10
CA ILE A 156 54.09 -60.08 14.75
C ILE A 156 53.85 -61.42 15.46
N ARG A 157 52.71 -61.60 16.13
CA ARG A 157 52.37 -62.86 16.82
C ARG A 157 52.14 -64.02 15.84
N HIS A 158 51.64 -63.74 14.64
CA HIS A 158 51.48 -64.74 13.59
C HIS A 158 52.81 -65.26 13.02
N LYS A 159 53.95 -64.62 13.34
CA LYS A 159 55.29 -65.06 12.93
C LYS A 159 55.95 -66.05 13.89
N ARG A 160 55.27 -66.48 14.96
CA ARG A 160 55.80 -67.48 15.90
C ARG A 160 55.99 -68.83 15.19
N PRO A 161 57.12 -69.53 15.40
CA PRO A 161 57.42 -70.76 14.67
C PRO A 161 56.73 -72.00 15.28
N ASN A 162 56.31 -72.94 14.42
CA ASN A 162 55.86 -74.28 14.80
C ASN A 162 54.81 -74.28 15.93
N VAL A 163 55.07 -75.02 17.01
CA VAL A 163 54.15 -75.18 18.15
C VAL A 163 54.00 -73.90 18.99
N GLU A 164 54.90 -72.93 18.86
CA GLU A 164 54.81 -71.63 19.54
C GLU A 164 53.73 -70.71 18.93
N LEU A 165 53.19 -71.06 17.74
CA LEU A 165 52.03 -70.38 17.15
C LEU A 165 50.74 -70.77 17.88
N VAL A 166 50.60 -70.25 19.11
CA VAL A 166 49.50 -70.58 20.01
C VAL A 166 48.41 -69.52 19.95
N TYR A 167 47.16 -69.98 19.77
CA TYR A 167 45.96 -69.17 19.90
C TYR A 167 45.59 -68.90 21.37
N ASP A 168 46.44 -68.14 22.04
CA ASP A 168 46.36 -67.83 23.46
C ASP A 168 45.44 -66.63 23.77
N ALA A 169 45.29 -66.30 25.05
CA ALA A 169 44.42 -65.22 25.50
C ALA A 169 44.80 -63.83 24.90
N PRO A 170 46.08 -63.42 24.85
CA PRO A 170 46.46 -62.18 24.19
C PRO A 170 46.10 -62.13 22.69
N GLN A 171 46.27 -63.23 21.95
CA GLN A 171 45.89 -63.26 20.52
C GLN A 171 44.37 -63.11 20.33
N LYS A 172 43.57 -63.80 21.16
CA LYS A 172 42.10 -63.65 21.16
C LYS A 172 41.68 -62.21 21.42
N ARG A 173 42.26 -61.57 22.45
CA ARG A 173 41.96 -60.18 22.80
C ARG A 173 42.33 -59.18 21.72
N LEU A 174 43.47 -59.36 21.03
CA LEU A 174 43.85 -58.50 19.91
C LEU A 174 42.85 -58.59 18.74
N ILE A 175 42.31 -59.78 18.46
CA ILE A 175 41.30 -59.96 17.40
C ILE A 175 39.99 -59.28 17.80
N GLU A 176 39.57 -59.41 19.05
CA GLU A 176 38.40 -58.72 19.59
C GLU A 176 38.59 -57.19 19.53
N GLU A 177 39.72 -56.68 20.00
CA GLU A 177 40.07 -55.25 19.96
C GLU A 177 40.03 -54.67 18.55
N ILE A 178 40.59 -55.38 17.55
CA ILE A 178 40.54 -54.96 16.14
C ILE A 178 39.09 -54.81 15.68
N ARG A 179 38.24 -55.82 15.93
CA ARG A 179 36.81 -55.77 15.54
C ARG A 179 36.06 -54.63 16.22
N GLU A 180 36.33 -54.39 17.49
CA GLU A 180 35.72 -53.29 18.25
C GLU A 180 36.14 -51.92 17.68
N ILE A 181 37.42 -51.74 17.36
CA ILE A 181 37.93 -50.48 16.78
C ILE A 181 37.37 -50.27 15.37
N GLU A 182 37.32 -51.31 14.53
CA GLU A 182 36.71 -51.25 13.19
C GLU A 182 35.24 -50.82 13.26
N CYS A 183 34.47 -51.41 14.18
CA CYS A 183 33.07 -51.05 14.40
C CYS A 183 32.91 -49.60 14.85
N GLU A 184 33.77 -49.13 15.77
CA GLU A 184 33.74 -47.74 16.23
C GLU A 184 34.10 -46.75 15.11
N ILE A 185 35.11 -47.06 14.28
CA ILE A 185 35.48 -46.24 13.11
C ILE A 185 34.30 -46.16 12.15
N GLN A 186 33.65 -47.28 11.84
CA GLN A 186 32.47 -47.29 10.96
C GLN A 186 31.36 -46.38 11.51
N ARG A 187 31.05 -46.47 12.80
CA ARG A 187 30.03 -45.63 13.45
C ARG A 187 30.39 -44.14 13.39
N LEU A 188 31.66 -43.80 13.59
CA LEU A 188 32.12 -42.41 13.47
C LEU A 188 32.02 -41.91 12.03
N GLN A 189 32.30 -42.76 11.04
CA GLN A 189 32.18 -42.43 9.61
C GLN A 189 30.73 -42.18 9.21
N GLU A 190 29.78 -43.02 9.66
CA GLU A 190 28.34 -42.81 9.43
C GLU A 190 27.87 -41.46 10.01
N ARG A 191 28.30 -41.13 11.23
CA ARG A 191 27.99 -39.84 11.87
C ARG A 191 28.63 -38.66 11.12
N LEU A 192 29.83 -38.84 10.58
CA LEU A 192 30.53 -37.82 9.79
C LEU A 192 29.75 -37.53 8.49
N ASP A 193 29.31 -38.57 7.79
CA ASP A 193 28.51 -38.45 6.57
C ASP A 193 27.18 -37.75 6.84
N GLU A 194 26.48 -38.11 7.93
CA GLU A 194 25.28 -37.39 8.37
C GLU A 194 25.56 -35.90 8.65
N SER A 195 26.68 -35.60 9.30
CA SER A 195 27.06 -34.22 9.62
C SER A 195 27.33 -33.40 8.35
N HIS A 196 27.99 -33.98 7.34
CA HIS A 196 28.17 -33.34 6.04
C HIS A 196 26.85 -33.12 5.29
N VAL A 197 25.90 -34.06 5.37
CA VAL A 197 24.56 -33.87 4.79
C VAL A 197 23.85 -32.69 5.47
N ARG A 198 23.90 -32.63 6.81
CA ARG A 198 23.29 -31.52 7.58
C ARG A 198 23.92 -30.18 7.23
N LEU A 199 25.25 -30.11 7.10
CA LEU A 199 25.97 -28.90 6.72
C LEU A 199 25.49 -28.38 5.35
N ARG A 200 25.41 -29.26 4.35
CA ARG A 200 24.90 -28.89 3.00
C ARG A 200 23.46 -28.38 3.02
N ASN A 201 22.62 -28.87 3.94
CA ASN A 201 21.25 -28.38 4.07
C ASN A 201 21.25 -26.99 4.73
N LEU A 202 22.03 -26.78 5.78
CA LEU A 202 22.18 -25.45 6.41
C LEU A 202 22.72 -24.41 5.43
N ASP A 203 23.68 -24.76 4.57
CA ASP A 203 24.18 -23.86 3.53
C ASP A 203 23.09 -23.45 2.53
N ARG A 204 22.18 -24.37 2.18
CA ARG A 204 21.03 -24.05 1.32
C ARG A 204 20.05 -23.13 2.04
N ASP A 205 19.72 -23.43 3.29
CA ASP A 205 18.81 -22.62 4.09
C ASP A 205 19.35 -21.21 4.30
N LYS A 206 20.67 -21.08 4.51
CA LYS A 206 21.38 -19.80 4.55
C LYS A 206 21.15 -18.98 3.27
N LEU A 207 21.36 -19.57 2.09
CA LEU A 207 21.17 -18.87 0.81
C LEU A 207 19.72 -18.41 0.61
N ILE A 208 18.76 -19.23 1.02
CA ILE A 208 17.33 -18.89 0.96
C ILE A 208 17.04 -17.69 1.88
N LEU A 209 17.52 -17.73 3.13
CA LEU A 209 17.35 -16.63 4.08
C LEU A 209 17.98 -15.33 3.59
N GLU A 210 19.19 -15.38 3.05
CA GLU A 210 19.87 -14.22 2.45
C GLU A 210 19.02 -13.61 1.32
N LYS A 211 18.44 -14.46 0.45
CA LYS A 211 17.57 -14.00 -0.64
C LYS A 211 16.27 -13.38 -0.15
N ASP A 212 15.67 -13.95 0.89
CA ASP A 212 14.44 -13.43 1.49
C ASP A 212 14.69 -12.08 2.17
N ILE A 213 15.83 -11.92 2.85
CA ILE A 213 16.25 -10.64 3.45
C ILE A 213 16.46 -9.58 2.37
N GLU A 214 17.11 -9.91 1.25
CA GLU A 214 17.27 -9.00 0.11
C GLU A 214 15.90 -8.57 -0.43
N THR A 215 15.00 -9.52 -0.64
CA THR A 215 13.64 -9.27 -1.13
C THR A 215 12.86 -8.36 -0.18
N LYS A 216 12.95 -8.60 1.13
CA LYS A 216 12.32 -7.74 2.14
C LYS A 216 12.95 -6.35 2.19
N THR A 217 14.26 -6.25 2.01
CA THR A 217 14.96 -4.96 1.93
C THR A 217 14.45 -4.14 0.75
N ASN A 218 14.31 -4.74 -0.42
CA ASN A 218 13.75 -4.08 -1.61
C ASN A 218 12.28 -3.70 -1.40
N THR A 219 11.49 -4.57 -0.78
CA THR A 219 10.08 -4.28 -0.45
C THR A 219 9.95 -3.06 0.45
N ILE A 220 10.77 -2.99 1.51
CA ILE A 220 10.81 -1.85 2.44
C ILE A 220 11.24 -0.59 1.70
N PHE A 221 12.27 -0.65 0.85
CA PHE A 221 12.71 0.49 0.07
C PHE A 221 11.60 1.05 -0.82
N VAL A 222 10.92 0.20 -1.58
CA VAL A 222 9.79 0.62 -2.43
C VAL A 222 8.67 1.22 -1.59
N ASP A 223 8.26 0.55 -0.52
CA ASP A 223 7.13 1.02 0.29
C ASP A 223 7.42 2.31 1.04
N GLU A 224 8.59 2.40 1.67
CA GLU A 224 8.99 3.52 2.53
C GLU A 224 9.51 4.69 1.71
N VAL A 225 10.48 4.48 0.81
CA VAL A 225 11.16 5.57 0.10
C VAL A 225 10.36 6.02 -1.12
N GLU A 226 10.04 5.10 -2.03
CA GLU A 226 9.39 5.46 -3.29
C GLU A 226 7.92 5.85 -3.07
N CYS A 227 7.16 4.97 -2.41
CA CYS A 227 5.72 5.15 -2.23
C CYS A 227 5.40 6.14 -1.09
N HIS A 228 5.85 5.87 0.13
CA HIS A 228 5.42 6.64 1.30
C HIS A 228 6.06 8.04 1.34
N GLU A 229 7.39 8.12 1.32
CA GLU A 229 8.15 9.37 1.39
C GLU A 229 8.09 10.17 0.08
N GLY A 230 8.21 9.51 -1.08
CA GLY A 230 8.21 10.19 -2.38
C GLY A 230 6.80 10.57 -2.86
N LEU A 231 5.98 9.58 -3.19
CA LEU A 231 4.69 9.80 -3.85
C LEU A 231 3.58 10.30 -2.90
N ARG A 232 3.52 9.82 -1.65
CA ARG A 232 2.38 10.15 -0.78
C ARG A 232 2.57 11.42 0.03
N LYS A 233 3.77 11.71 0.56
CA LYS A 233 3.98 12.96 1.31
C LYS A 233 3.80 14.21 0.46
N SER A 234 3.98 14.12 -0.86
CA SER A 234 3.71 15.22 -1.78
C SER A 234 2.21 15.51 -1.97
N ILE A 235 1.31 14.61 -1.56
CA ILE A 235 -0.14 14.83 -1.58
C ILE A 235 -0.52 15.65 -0.33
N SER A 236 -0.27 16.96 -0.38
CA SER A 236 -0.82 17.93 0.59
C SER A 236 -2.28 18.22 0.26
N ILE A 237 -3.20 17.87 1.17
CA ILE A 237 -4.62 18.28 1.13
C ILE A 237 -4.87 19.43 2.12
N GLU A 238 -3.81 20.03 2.69
CA GLU A 238 -3.96 21.20 3.56
C GLU A 238 -4.37 22.45 2.78
N ASP A 239 -4.10 22.45 1.47
CA ASP A 239 -4.38 23.57 0.56
C ASP A 239 -5.74 23.47 -0.19
N TRP A 240 -6.59 22.50 0.15
CA TRP A 240 -7.87 22.21 -0.55
C TRP A 240 -9.11 22.50 0.29
#